data_AF-A0A819J9P4-F1
#
_entry.id   AF-A0A819J9P4-F1
#
_cell.length_a   1.000
_cell.length_b   1.000
_cell.length_c   1.000
_cell.angle_alpha   90.00
_cell.angle_beta   90.00
_cell.angle_gamma   90.00
#
_symmetry.space_group_name_H-M   'P 1'
#
loop_
_entity.id
_entity.type
_entity.pdbx_description
1 polymer ?
#
loop_
_entity_poly.entity_id
_entity_poly.type
_entity_poly.pdbx_seq_one_letter_code
_entity_poly.pdbx_strand_id
1 'polypeptide(L)'
;MVKAVASSEDETQSKSPMISFINSQKGKQLLIANEYIFKLNKTTTTRKYWRCVVNSCSAKIHTDVNGHLVKINDEHSHPSEKETIEVREFCEKPSQTSVDKNDVFTR
;
A
#
# COMPACT_ATOMS: atom_id res chain seq x y z
N MET A 1 11.64 -0.92 46.81
CA MET A 1 11.88 -1.70 45.58
C MET A 1 10.95 -1.17 44.49
N VAL A 2 11.53 -0.78 43.37
CA VAL A 2 10.87 -0.11 42.23
C VAL A 2 10.13 -1.06 41.30
N LYS A 3 9.00 -0.59 40.75
CA LYS A 3 8.38 -0.82 39.40
C LYS A 3 6.90 -0.36 39.50
N ALA A 4 6.35 0.65 38.81
CA ALA A 4 6.53 1.22 37.46
C ALA A 4 6.40 0.12 36.37
N VAL A 5 5.49 0.13 35.40
CA VAL A 5 4.82 1.19 34.64
C VAL A 5 3.53 0.65 33.97
N ALA A 6 2.64 1.57 33.64
CA ALA A 6 1.50 1.40 32.74
C ALA A 6 1.92 1.04 31.30
N SER A 7 1.03 0.35 30.59
CA SER A 7 0.70 0.49 29.15
C SER A 7 -0.16 -0.71 28.78
N SER A 8 -1.49 -0.54 28.82
CA SER A 8 -2.27 -0.34 27.59
C SER A 8 -2.12 -1.57 26.68
N GLU A 9 -2.79 -2.63 27.09
CA GLU A 9 -3.15 -3.72 26.19
C GLU A 9 -4.18 -3.13 25.23
N ASP A 10 -3.70 -2.84 24.02
CA ASP A 10 -4.45 -2.23 22.92
C ASP A 10 -5.63 -3.15 22.58
N GLU A 11 -6.76 -2.86 23.22
CA GLU A 11 -8.07 -3.43 22.93
C GLU A 11 -8.25 -3.38 21.42
N THR A 12 -8.43 -4.57 20.87
CA THR A 12 -8.50 -4.89 19.45
C THR A 12 -9.76 -4.24 18.87
N GLN A 13 -9.69 -2.93 18.61
CA GLN A 13 -10.79 -2.19 18.01
C GLN A 13 -10.91 -2.66 16.56
N SER A 14 -12.02 -3.35 16.31
CA SER A 14 -12.58 -3.73 15.01
C SER A 14 -12.60 -2.57 14.01
N LYS A 15 -11.46 -2.23 13.44
CA LYS A 15 -11.31 -1.28 12.34
C LYS A 15 -10.98 -2.13 11.13
N SER A 16 -11.96 -2.28 10.23
CA SER A 16 -11.71 -2.85 8.91
C SER A 16 -10.52 -2.10 8.29
N PRO A 17 -9.40 -2.77 7.99
CA PRO A 17 -8.20 -2.08 7.54
C PRO A 17 -8.51 -1.41 6.21
N MET A 18 -8.35 -0.09 6.15
CA MET A 18 -8.53 0.65 4.92
C MET A 18 -7.30 0.41 4.05
N ILE A 19 -7.54 -0.20 2.89
CA ILE A 19 -6.48 -0.47 1.91
C ILE A 19 -6.70 0.39 0.66
N SER A 20 -5.61 0.98 0.18
CA SER A 20 -5.59 1.73 -1.08
C SER A 20 -4.56 1.12 -2.02
N PHE A 21 -4.88 1.04 -3.31
CA PHE A 21 -3.95 0.56 -4.33
C PHE A 21 -3.44 1.76 -5.10
N ILE A 22 -2.12 1.88 -5.19
CA ILE A 22 -1.46 2.93 -5.97
C ILE A 22 -0.49 2.32 -6.98
N ASN A 23 -0.20 3.08 -8.03
CA ASN A 23 0.78 2.67 -9.03
C ASN A 23 2.07 3.47 -8.84
N SER A 24 3.20 2.78 -8.70
CA SER A 24 4.50 3.43 -8.73
C SER A 24 4.78 4.01 -10.12
N GLN A 25 5.58 5.09 -10.21
CA GLN A 25 6.02 5.71 -11.47
C GLN A 25 6.62 4.72 -12.48
N LYS A 26 7.16 3.58 -12.00
CA LYS A 26 7.71 2.50 -12.82
C LYS A 26 6.67 1.44 -13.24
N GLY A 27 5.38 1.70 -13.05
CA GLY A 27 4.27 0.80 -13.35
C GLY A 27 4.06 -0.35 -12.35
N LYS A 28 4.77 -0.37 -11.22
CA LYS A 28 4.63 -1.43 -10.19
C LYS A 28 3.45 -1.13 -9.26
N GLN A 29 2.58 -2.11 -9.01
CA GLN A 29 1.50 -1.96 -8.04
C GLN A 29 2.04 -1.94 -6.61
N LEU A 30 1.56 -0.98 -5.82
CA LEU A 30 1.78 -0.88 -4.39
C LEU A 30 0.43 -0.88 -3.68
N LEU A 31 0.44 -1.34 -2.44
CA LEU A 31 -0.73 -1.37 -1.56
C LEU A 31 -0.38 -0.55 -0.33
N ILE A 32 -1.24 0.40 0.01
CA ILE A 32 -1.17 1.17 1.25
C ILE A 32 -2.17 0.55 2.21
N ALA A 33 -1.72 0.23 3.42
CA ALA A 33 -2.59 -0.18 4.52
C ALA A 33 -2.09 0.48 5.80
N ASN A 34 -3.00 1.08 6.58
CA ASN A 34 -2.66 1.69 7.88
C ASN A 34 -1.43 2.61 7.83
N GLU A 35 -1.29 3.45 6.80
CA GLU A 35 -0.14 4.37 6.64
C GLU A 35 1.22 3.66 6.38
N TYR A 36 1.20 2.40 5.94
CA TYR A 36 2.36 1.65 5.49
C TYR A 36 2.25 1.26 4.02
N ILE A 37 3.40 1.22 3.33
CA ILE A 37 3.48 0.85 1.92
C ILE A 37 3.96 -0.60 1.78
N PHE A 38 3.21 -1.37 1.00
CA PHE A 38 3.51 -2.73 0.65
C PHE A 38 3.76 -2.85 -0.85
N LYS A 39 4.80 -3.59 -1.21
CA LYS A 39 5.13 -3.96 -2.58
C LYS A 39 4.55 -5.34 -2.90
N LEU A 40 4.04 -5.49 -4.11
CA LEU A 40 3.61 -6.79 -4.62
C LEU A 40 4.81 -7.73 -4.67
N ASN A 41 4.74 -8.82 -3.89
CA ASN A 41 5.79 -9.83 -3.84
C ASN A 41 5.54 -10.94 -4.86
N LYS A 42 4.34 -11.53 -4.79
CA LYS A 42 3.93 -12.62 -5.67
C LYS A 42 2.45 -12.52 -5.95
N THR A 43 2.09 -12.76 -7.20
CA THR A 43 0.71 -12.90 -7.63
C THR A 43 0.46 -14.37 -7.90
N THR A 44 -0.61 -14.91 -7.35
CA THR A 44 -1.14 -16.24 -7.67
C THR A 44 -2.50 -16.07 -8.33
N THR A 45 -3.00 -17.10 -9.01
CA THR A 45 -4.29 -17.09 -9.72
C THR A 45 -5.47 -16.69 -8.83
N THR A 46 -5.37 -16.90 -7.53
CA THR A 46 -6.45 -16.61 -6.57
C THR A 46 -6.13 -15.45 -5.64
N ARG A 47 -4.85 -15.19 -5.34
CA ARG A 47 -4.43 -14.25 -4.29
C ARG A 47 -3.17 -13.50 -4.66
N LYS A 48 -3.03 -12.28 -4.17
CA LYS A 48 -1.83 -11.45 -4.25
C LYS A 48 -1.18 -11.36 -2.87
N TYR A 49 0.13 -11.59 -2.84
CA TYR A 49 0.96 -11.52 -1.66
C TYR A 49 1.77 -10.23 -1.69
N TRP A 50 1.63 -9.44 -0.63
CA TRP A 50 2.25 -8.15 -0.46
C TRP A 50 3.20 -8.21 0.73
N ARG A 51 4.37 -7.58 0.60
CA ARG A 51 5.35 -7.43 1.66
C ARG A 51 5.63 -5.96 1.87
N CYS A 52 5.97 -5.56 3.10
CA CYS A 52 6.40 -4.19 3.35
C CYS A 52 7.57 -3.81 2.43
N VAL A 53 7.65 -2.52 2.06
CA VAL A 53 8.77 -2.00 1.27
C VAL A 53 10.09 -2.16 2.02
N VAL A 54 10.06 -1.99 3.35
CA VAL A 54 11.20 -2.13 4.27
C VAL A 54 11.60 -3.60 4.43
N ASN A 55 12.86 -3.93 4.13
CA ASN A 55 13.36 -5.30 4.16
C ASN A 55 13.50 -5.89 5.58
N SER A 56 13.67 -5.03 6.61
CA SER A 56 13.72 -5.45 8.01
C SER A 56 12.34 -5.68 8.63
N CYS A 57 11.27 -5.50 7.87
CA CYS A 57 9.90 -5.63 8.35
C CYS A 57 9.31 -7.02 8.08
N SER A 58 8.64 -7.60 9.08
CA SER A 58 7.92 -8.87 8.98
C SER A 58 6.49 -8.74 8.45
N ALA A 59 5.98 -7.50 8.30
CA ALA A 59 4.61 -7.22 7.87
C ALA A 59 4.29 -7.74 6.46
N LYS A 60 3.12 -8.36 6.34
CA LYS A 60 2.65 -9.07 5.14
C LYS A 60 1.15 -8.89 4.99
N ILE A 61 0.71 -8.68 3.75
CA ILE A 61 -0.72 -8.55 3.43
C ILE A 61 -1.07 -9.50 2.30
N HIS A 62 -2.22 -10.14 2.41
CA HIS A 62 -2.78 -10.99 1.37
C HIS A 62 -4.10 -10.37 0.91
N THR A 63 -4.21 -10.13 -0.39
CA THR A 63 -5.46 -9.71 -1.03
C THR A 63 -5.92 -10.78 -2.02
N ASP A 64 -7.20 -10.76 -2.36
CA ASP A 64 -7.71 -11.52 -3.48
C ASP A 64 -7.27 -10.88 -4.81
N VAL A 65 -7.45 -11.63 -5.90
CA VAL A 65 -7.27 -11.09 -7.26
C VAL A 65 -8.19 -9.90 -7.55
N ASN A 66 -9.36 -9.85 -6.91
CA ASN A 66 -10.31 -8.74 -7.00
C ASN A 66 -9.88 -7.49 -6.21
N GLY A 67 -8.77 -7.56 -5.46
CA GLY A 67 -8.31 -6.46 -4.61
C GLY A 67 -8.97 -6.41 -3.23
N HIS A 68 -9.78 -7.41 -2.87
CA HIS A 68 -10.34 -7.50 -1.52
C HIS A 68 -9.29 -7.97 -0.52
N LEU A 69 -9.34 -7.40 0.68
CA LEU A 69 -8.44 -7.76 1.74
C LEU A 69 -8.82 -9.12 2.34
N VAL A 70 -7.89 -10.08 2.28
CA VAL A 70 -8.11 -11.43 2.83
C VAL A 70 -7.46 -11.55 4.21
N LYS A 71 -6.21 -11.09 4.33
CA LYS A 71 -5.45 -11.17 5.58
C LYS A 71 -4.45 -10.03 5.66
N ILE A 72 -4.33 -9.43 6.84
CA ILE A 72 -3.26 -8.47 7.17
C ILE A 72 -2.48 -9.01 8.35
N ASN A 73 -1.16 -8.88 8.26
CA ASN A 73 -0.24 -8.99 9.39
C ASN A 73 0.52 -7.67 9.49
N ASP A 74 0.08 -6.80 10.39
CA ASP A 74 0.56 -5.41 10.55
C ASP A 74 1.63 -5.31 11.65
N GLU A 75 2.53 -6.29 11.70
CA GLU A 75 3.65 -6.29 12.65
C GLU A 75 4.85 -5.56 12.03
N HIS A 76 5.02 -4.29 12.41
CA HIS A 76 6.11 -3.45 11.90
C HIS A 76 7.15 -3.17 12.99
N SER A 77 8.41 -3.37 12.65
CA SER A 77 9.55 -3.02 13.50
C SER A 77 10.20 -1.68 13.12
N HIS A 78 9.46 -0.82 12.41
CA HIS A 78 9.95 0.47 11.92
C HIS A 78 8.84 1.53 11.97
N PRO A 79 9.19 2.83 12.02
CA PRO A 79 8.19 3.90 11.99
C PRO A 79 7.44 3.94 10.66
N SER A 80 6.20 4.46 10.70
CA SER A 80 5.34 4.60 9.53
C SER A 80 5.94 5.56 8.49
N GLU A 81 5.85 5.14 7.23
CA GLU A 81 6.35 5.88 6.06
C GLU A 81 5.29 6.87 5.53
N LYS A 82 4.51 7.49 6.42
CA LYS A 82 3.41 8.41 6.05
C LYS A 82 3.85 9.52 5.09
N GLU A 83 5.05 10.05 5.29
CA GLU A 83 5.62 11.12 4.45
C GLU A 83 5.89 10.63 3.02
N THR A 84 6.28 9.36 2.82
CA THR A 84 6.52 8.81 1.48
C THR A 84 5.24 8.42 0.76
N ILE A 85 4.13 8.22 1.50
CA ILE A 85 2.80 7.98 0.94
C ILE A 85 2.26 9.26 0.32
N GLU A 86 2.23 10.36 1.06
CA GLU A 86 1.68 11.64 0.59
C GLU A 86 2.43 12.15 -0.66
N VAL A 87 3.75 11.98 -0.69
CA VAL A 87 4.59 12.36 -1.84
C VAL A 87 4.25 11.53 -3.08
N ARG A 88 3.85 10.26 -2.92
CA ARG A 88 3.49 9.37 -4.03
C ARG A 88 2.07 9.63 -4.53
N GLU A 89 1.12 9.86 -3.64
CA GLU A 89 -0.25 10.24 -4.02
C GLU A 89 -0.27 11.53 -4.84
N PHE A 90 0.65 12.46 -4.59
CA PHE A 90 0.70 13.73 -5.33
C PHE A 90 1.25 13.61 -6.75
N CYS A 91 2.05 12.58 -7.05
CA CYS A 91 2.54 12.31 -8.41
C CYS A 91 1.52 11.52 -9.24
N GLU A 92 0.51 10.93 -8.61
CA GLU A 92 -0.67 10.31 -9.24
C GLU A 92 -1.69 11.34 -9.75
N LYS A 93 -1.30 12.61 -9.93
CA LYS A 93 -2.03 13.44 -10.89
C LYS A 93 -1.87 12.78 -12.25
N PRO A 94 -2.94 12.24 -12.86
CA PRO A 94 -2.83 11.75 -14.22
C PRO A 94 -2.33 12.92 -15.05
N SER A 95 -1.16 12.79 -15.67
CA SER A 95 -0.86 13.62 -16.83
C SER A 95 -1.88 13.24 -17.88
N GLN A 96 -3.03 13.91 -17.87
CA GLN A 96 -3.82 14.12 -19.07
C GLN A 96 -2.91 14.92 -20.01
N THR A 97 -2.00 14.25 -20.71
CA THR A 97 -1.48 14.75 -21.97
C THR A 97 -2.26 14.05 -23.06
N SER A 98 -3.48 14.55 -23.25
CA SER A 98 -4.18 14.50 -24.52
C SER A 98 -3.33 15.26 -25.54
N VAL A 99 -2.68 14.55 -26.47
CA VAL A 99 -2.39 15.09 -27.81
C VAL A 99 -2.42 13.95 -28.85
N ASP A 100 -3.53 13.23 -28.92
CA ASP A 100 -3.95 12.64 -30.19
C ASP A 100 -4.71 13.71 -30.97
N LYS A 101 -3.99 14.44 -31.81
CA LYS A 101 -4.59 15.00 -33.02
C LYS A 101 -3.95 14.28 -34.20
N ASN A 102 -4.58 13.17 -34.56
CA ASN A 102 -4.52 12.65 -35.91
C ASN A 102 -4.96 13.77 -36.86
N ASP A 103 -4.00 14.49 -37.44
CA ASP A 103 -4.25 15.31 -38.63
C ASP A 103 -4.20 14.38 -39.84
N VAL A 104 -5.28 13.61 -40.01
CA VAL A 104 -5.64 13.09 -41.33
C VAL A 104 -6.42 14.21 -41.99
N PHE A 105 -5.73 15.04 -42.78
CA PHE A 105 -6.39 15.88 -43.78
C PHE A 105 -6.06 15.37 -45.18
N THR A 106 -7.05 14.66 -45.69
CA THR A 106 -7.35 14.33 -47.07
C THR A 106 -7.06 15.47 -48.07
N ARG A 107 -6.19 15.25 -49.06
CA ARG A 107 -6.52 15.37 -50.51
C ARG A 107 -5.37 14.95 -51.41
#